data_AF-A0A7G1G1I1-F1
#
_entry.id   AF-A0A7G1G1I1-F1
#
_cell.length_a   1.000
_cell.length_b   1.000
_cell.length_c   1.000
_cell.angle_alpha   90.00
_cell.angle_beta   90.00
_cell.angle_gamma   90.00
#
_symmetry.space_group_name_H-M   'P 1'
#
loop_
_entity.id
_entity.type
_entity.pdbx_description
1 polymer ?
#
loop_
_entity_poly.entity_id
_entity_poly.type
_entity_poly.pdbx_seq_one_letter_code
_entity_poly.pdbx_strand_id
1 'polypeptide(L)'
;MKIKLRNLEEKKVYEIPEGSTFGVLAKKHELETGRTVFAVKYNNNIKELFKIPNEDGIIEFLDLSTSDGVKIYQRGLLFLLEIALKELNKNENLYVQSSIGNGLYCEFETKNPSEDFINKLKEKMNELIEQNLPFKKENIEKFKAIKMFKDAGKDDKALLFKFRKKSTVNIYSIKKYFNYFYGYMPESTGTLKKFDLIKQGNGIVLLQPNQESPDEVPEYRHLEKLSSTFKEYTQWLKIMEIKTVGELNELISHGKESAVELIRVADALHEKKYAMIADEIIKNDKIKLILIAGPSSSGKTTSAKRIALQLKVNGIKTIPISLDDYFVERDKTPRDENGDYDFESINALDLELFNQNMMDLFEGKEVTLPKYNFVTGKREWHQKTLKLEKGQILIVEGIHGLNEKLTNKIPREWKFKIYVSALTQMNLDDVNRIPTTDTRLIRRIVRDFNFRGHSALDTLKMWPSVRKGEEENIFPYQEEADIMFNSHLAYELAVLKIFAEPLLLQVDNTVPEYSEAKRLLRFLDYFLPITELEEIPKKSVIREFIGRSESVKISVY
;
A
#
# COMPACT_ATOMS: atom_id res chain seq x y z
N MET A 1 -0.32 -17.04 41.52
CA MET A 1 -0.93 -15.69 41.43
C MET A 1 -1.91 -15.66 40.26
N LYS A 2 -2.76 -14.64 40.10
CA LYS A 2 -3.58 -14.47 38.88
C LYS A 2 -3.15 -13.19 38.17
N ILE A 3 -3.02 -13.25 36.85
CA ILE A 3 -2.77 -12.10 36.00
C ILE A 3 -4.11 -11.55 35.52
N LYS A 4 -4.27 -10.23 35.60
CA LYS A 4 -5.47 -9.49 35.16
C LYS A 4 -5.20 -8.78 33.84
N LEU A 5 -5.96 -9.16 32.82
CA LEU A 5 -5.87 -8.60 31.48
C LEU A 5 -7.18 -7.88 31.14
N ARG A 6 -7.10 -6.60 30.78
CA ARG A 6 -8.26 -5.76 30.50
C ARG A 6 -8.43 -5.59 28.99
N ASN A 7 -9.59 -5.94 28.46
CA ASN A 7 -10.01 -5.53 27.13
C ASN A 7 -10.83 -4.23 27.27
N LEU A 8 -10.30 -3.13 26.73
CA LEU A 8 -10.90 -1.81 26.87
C LEU A 8 -12.14 -1.63 25.99
N GLU A 9 -12.14 -2.23 24.79
CA GLU A 9 -13.27 -2.14 23.85
C GLU A 9 -14.49 -2.90 24.37
N GLU A 10 -14.26 -4.11 24.88
CA GLU A 10 -15.32 -4.95 25.48
C GLU A 10 -15.68 -4.55 26.91
N LYS A 11 -14.93 -3.62 27.52
CA LYS A 11 -15.02 -3.27 28.95
C LYS A 11 -14.96 -4.51 29.86
N LYS A 12 -14.13 -5.49 29.48
CA LYS A 12 -14.06 -6.81 30.12
C LYS A 12 -12.70 -7.03 30.79
N VAL A 13 -12.71 -7.73 31.92
CA VAL A 13 -11.51 -8.16 32.62
C VAL A 13 -11.42 -9.68 32.59
N TYR A 14 -10.27 -10.17 32.13
CA TYR A 14 -9.93 -11.57 32.11
C TYR A 14 -8.91 -11.87 33.21
N GLU A 15 -9.18 -12.92 33.98
CA GLU A 15 -8.23 -13.44 34.96
C GLU A 15 -7.71 -14.79 34.50
N ILE A 16 -6.39 -14.94 34.43
CA ILE A 16 -5.77 -16.22 34.10
C ILE A 16 -4.75 -16.62 35.18
N PRO A 17 -4.60 -17.93 35.47
CA PRO A 17 -3.52 -18.40 36.33
C PRO A 17 -2.17 -18.00 35.76
N GLU A 18 -1.26 -17.57 36.63
CA GLU A 18 0.13 -17.31 36.28
C GLU A 18 0.75 -18.53 35.54
N GLY A 19 1.50 -18.26 34.47
CA GLY A 19 2.04 -19.30 33.57
C GLY A 19 1.11 -19.75 32.44
N SER A 20 -0.16 -19.32 32.43
CA SER A 20 -1.08 -19.60 31.31
C SER A 20 -0.70 -18.80 30.07
N THR A 21 -0.89 -19.38 28.88
CA THR A 21 -0.64 -18.68 27.61
C THR A 21 -1.82 -17.80 27.20
N PHE A 22 -1.58 -16.85 26.29
CA PHE A 22 -2.67 -16.09 25.65
C PHE A 22 -3.65 -16.98 24.89
N GLY A 23 -3.25 -18.18 24.46
CA GLY A 23 -4.11 -19.15 23.78
C GLY A 23 -5.27 -19.66 24.66
N VAL A 24 -5.07 -19.77 25.98
CA VAL A 24 -6.16 -20.14 26.92
C VAL A 24 -7.25 -19.08 26.91
N LEU A 25 -6.83 -17.82 26.92
CA LEU A 25 -7.70 -16.66 26.89
C LEU A 25 -8.40 -16.52 25.53
N ALA A 26 -7.66 -16.69 24.44
CA ALA A 26 -8.19 -16.69 23.08
C ALA A 26 -9.33 -17.70 22.93
N LYS A 27 -9.14 -18.96 23.34
CA LYS A 27 -10.20 -20.00 23.28
C LYS A 27 -11.46 -19.61 24.04
N LYS A 28 -11.33 -18.93 25.18
CA LYS A 28 -12.49 -18.44 25.93
C LYS A 28 -13.24 -17.38 25.14
N HIS A 29 -12.53 -16.43 24.55
CA HIS A 29 -13.12 -15.40 23.71
C HIS A 29 -13.75 -15.99 22.43
N GLU A 30 -13.09 -16.94 21.77
CA GLU A 30 -13.60 -17.66 20.60
C GLU A 30 -14.93 -18.37 20.87
N LEU A 31 -15.09 -18.99 22.05
CA LEU A 31 -16.34 -19.63 22.46
C LEU A 31 -17.48 -18.62 22.68
N GLU A 32 -17.16 -17.38 23.03
CA GLU A 32 -18.14 -16.31 23.28
C GLU A 32 -18.55 -15.60 21.99
N THR A 33 -17.61 -15.38 21.06
CA THR A 33 -17.83 -14.57 19.84
C THR A 33 -18.00 -15.40 18.57
N GLY A 34 -17.59 -16.67 18.58
CA GLY A 34 -17.52 -17.52 17.40
C GLY A 34 -16.41 -17.16 16.41
N ARG A 35 -15.54 -16.18 16.73
CA ARG A 35 -14.48 -15.70 15.86
C ARG A 35 -13.12 -16.24 16.29
N THR A 36 -12.41 -16.87 15.36
CA THR A 36 -11.06 -17.39 15.58
C THR A 36 -10.06 -16.26 15.83
N VAL A 37 -9.31 -16.36 16.91
CA VAL A 37 -8.26 -15.41 17.30
C VAL A 37 -6.91 -15.93 16.82
N PHE A 38 -6.09 -15.08 16.21
CA PHE A 38 -4.77 -15.48 15.72
C PHE A 38 -3.62 -14.99 16.59
N ALA A 39 -3.81 -13.87 17.28
CA ALA A 39 -2.83 -13.24 18.17
C ALA A 39 -3.54 -12.28 19.13
N VAL A 40 -2.77 -11.72 20.06
CA VAL A 40 -3.25 -10.64 20.93
C VAL A 40 -2.34 -9.43 20.83
N LYS A 41 -2.90 -8.23 20.92
CA LYS A 41 -2.12 -7.01 21.18
C LYS A 41 -2.10 -6.80 22.69
N TYR A 42 -0.97 -7.10 23.32
CA TYR A 42 -0.75 -6.98 24.75
C TYR A 42 0.14 -5.77 25.05
N ASN A 43 -0.38 -4.79 25.80
CA ASN A 43 0.27 -3.50 26.06
C ASN A 43 0.84 -2.87 24.77
N ASN A 44 -0.04 -2.69 23.77
CA ASN A 44 0.27 -2.17 22.44
C ASN A 44 1.34 -2.97 21.65
N ASN A 45 1.61 -4.23 22.04
CA ASN A 45 2.53 -5.12 21.34
C ASN A 45 1.83 -6.40 20.92
N ILE A 46 1.89 -6.73 19.63
CA ILE A 46 1.38 -8.01 19.14
C ILE A 46 2.22 -9.16 19.70
N LYS A 47 1.55 -10.20 20.20
CA LYS A 47 2.11 -11.43 20.76
C LYS A 47 1.37 -12.64 20.19
N GLU A 48 2.13 -13.70 19.89
CA GLU A 48 1.54 -14.98 19.52
C GLU A 48 0.83 -15.65 20.69
N LEU A 49 -0.17 -16.48 20.40
CA LEU A 49 -1.01 -17.12 21.41
C LEU A 49 -0.25 -18.07 22.35
N PHE A 50 0.87 -18.65 21.91
CA PHE A 50 1.71 -19.50 22.77
C PHE A 50 2.57 -18.72 23.77
N LYS A 51 2.57 -17.37 23.74
CA LYS A 51 3.28 -16.55 24.72
C LYS A 51 2.50 -16.46 26.03
N ILE A 52 3.26 -16.29 27.12
CA ILE A 52 2.75 -16.13 28.48
C ILE A 52 2.83 -14.62 28.82
N PRO A 53 1.74 -13.98 29.30
CA PRO A 53 1.81 -12.63 29.83
C PRO A 53 2.68 -12.61 31.08
N ASN A 54 3.50 -11.58 31.21
CA ASN A 54 4.45 -11.41 32.30
C ASN A 54 3.89 -10.58 33.46
N GLU A 55 2.84 -9.80 33.24
CA GLU A 55 2.25 -8.89 34.22
C GLU A 55 0.78 -8.60 33.85
N ASP A 56 0.10 -7.85 34.71
CA ASP A 56 -1.22 -7.29 34.39
C ASP A 56 -1.10 -6.30 33.23
N GLY A 57 -2.16 -6.19 32.42
CA GLY A 57 -2.08 -5.30 31.27
C GLY A 57 -3.36 -5.16 30.48
N ILE A 58 -3.23 -4.48 29.34
CA ILE A 58 -4.30 -4.27 28.38
C ILE A 58 -4.12 -5.27 27.24
N ILE A 59 -5.23 -5.84 26.78
CA ILE A 59 -5.28 -6.77 25.66
C ILE A 59 -6.33 -6.36 24.64
N GLU A 60 -6.07 -6.73 23.40
CA GLU A 60 -7.01 -6.68 22.26
C GLU A 60 -6.83 -8.00 21.50
N PHE A 61 -7.95 -8.62 21.09
CA PHE A 61 -7.93 -9.86 20.31
C PHE A 61 -7.80 -9.53 18.83
N LEU A 62 -6.92 -10.26 18.13
CA LEU A 62 -6.66 -10.04 16.71
C LEU A 62 -7.26 -11.18 15.90
N ASP A 63 -8.41 -10.92 15.29
CA ASP A 63 -9.14 -11.80 14.37
C ASP A 63 -9.21 -11.19 12.95
N LEU A 64 -9.99 -11.80 12.04
CA LEU A 64 -10.14 -11.31 10.66
C LEU A 64 -10.81 -9.93 10.54
N SER A 65 -11.45 -9.41 11.60
CA SER A 65 -11.99 -8.04 11.63
C SER A 65 -10.93 -6.97 11.94
N THR A 66 -9.70 -7.39 12.24
CA THR A 66 -8.57 -6.50 12.49
C THR A 66 -7.55 -6.58 11.35
N SER A 67 -6.96 -5.44 10.95
CA SER A 67 -5.91 -5.39 9.93
C SER A 67 -4.73 -6.33 10.24
N ASP A 68 -4.35 -6.42 11.52
CA ASP A 68 -3.25 -7.30 11.94
C ASP A 68 -3.63 -8.78 11.87
N GLY A 69 -4.85 -9.16 12.24
CA GLY A 69 -5.33 -10.53 12.09
C GLY A 69 -5.40 -10.99 10.63
N VAL A 70 -5.87 -10.14 9.71
CA VAL A 70 -5.84 -10.41 8.26
C VAL A 70 -4.41 -10.66 7.76
N LYS A 71 -3.43 -9.85 8.19
CA LYS A 71 -2.01 -10.03 7.82
C LYS A 71 -1.45 -11.35 8.40
N ILE A 72 -1.83 -11.73 9.62
CA ILE A 72 -1.39 -12.99 10.25
C ILE A 72 -1.97 -14.18 9.49
N TYR A 73 -3.27 -14.14 9.20
CA TYR A 73 -3.98 -15.14 8.42
C TYR A 73 -3.35 -15.37 7.05
N GLN A 74 -3.06 -14.27 6.34
CA GLN A 74 -2.44 -14.29 5.01
C GLN A 74 -1.08 -15.00 4.99
N ARG A 75 -0.21 -14.72 5.97
CA ARG A 75 1.10 -15.40 6.06
C ARG A 75 0.93 -16.89 6.31
N GLY A 76 -0.03 -17.27 7.15
CA GLY A 76 -0.41 -18.66 7.38
C GLY A 76 -0.80 -19.36 6.07
N LEU A 77 -1.69 -18.76 5.29
CA LEU A 77 -2.13 -19.29 4.00
C LEU A 77 -1.00 -19.37 2.98
N LEU A 78 -0.14 -18.35 2.90
CA LEU A 78 1.01 -18.36 1.99
C LEU A 78 1.98 -19.51 2.32
N PHE A 79 2.24 -19.76 3.61
CA PHE A 79 3.09 -20.88 4.00
C PHE A 79 2.41 -22.23 3.68
N LEU A 80 1.11 -22.34 3.94
CA LEU A 80 0.32 -23.53 3.61
C LEU A 80 0.34 -23.83 2.11
N LEU A 81 0.14 -22.79 1.28
CA LEU A 81 0.20 -22.87 -0.17
C LEU A 81 1.57 -23.33 -0.66
N GLU A 82 2.66 -22.79 -0.10
CA GLU A 82 4.02 -23.23 -0.45
C GLU A 82 4.28 -24.69 -0.05
N ILE A 83 3.82 -25.12 1.12
CA ILE A 83 3.94 -26.52 1.56
C ILE A 83 3.16 -27.44 0.64
N ALA A 84 1.90 -27.10 0.34
CA ALA A 84 1.06 -27.87 -0.58
C ALA A 84 1.70 -27.98 -1.96
N LEU A 85 2.25 -26.87 -2.47
CA LEU A 85 2.98 -26.82 -3.74
C LEU A 85 4.19 -27.77 -3.73
N LYS A 86 5.02 -27.71 -2.68
CA LYS A 86 6.20 -28.57 -2.54
C LYS A 86 5.87 -30.05 -2.31
N GLU A 87 4.73 -30.37 -1.70
CA GLU A 87 4.25 -31.75 -1.55
C GLU A 87 3.76 -32.34 -2.87
N LEU A 88 3.12 -31.53 -3.74
CA LEU A 88 2.69 -31.95 -5.06
C LEU A 88 3.83 -31.97 -6.09
N ASN A 89 4.73 -30.99 -6.04
CA ASN A 89 5.89 -30.89 -6.91
C ASN A 89 7.09 -30.28 -6.19
N LYS A 90 8.11 -31.10 -5.89
CA LYS A 90 9.29 -30.68 -5.11
C LYS A 90 10.10 -29.57 -5.77
N ASN A 91 10.08 -29.49 -7.10
CA ASN A 91 10.86 -28.53 -7.87
C ASN A 91 10.15 -27.19 -8.05
N GLU A 92 8.88 -27.08 -7.65
CA GLU A 92 8.10 -25.87 -7.82
C GLU A 92 8.39 -24.82 -6.74
N ASN A 93 8.43 -23.55 -7.12
CA ASN A 93 8.60 -22.42 -6.21
C ASN A 93 7.40 -21.49 -6.32
N LEU A 94 7.03 -20.89 -5.18
CA LEU A 94 5.96 -19.90 -5.10
C LEU A 94 6.57 -18.51 -5.16
N TYR A 95 6.07 -17.66 -6.06
CA TYR A 95 6.41 -16.25 -6.16
C TYR A 95 5.15 -15.41 -5.95
N VAL A 96 5.03 -14.76 -4.80
CA VAL A 96 3.94 -13.82 -4.50
C VAL A 96 4.26 -12.50 -5.18
N GLN A 97 3.43 -12.06 -6.13
CA GLN A 97 3.70 -10.88 -6.94
C GLN A 97 3.01 -9.63 -6.34
N SER A 98 1.74 -9.43 -6.67
CA SER A 98 1.00 -8.20 -6.38
C SER A 98 -0.35 -8.49 -5.72
N SER A 99 -0.90 -7.48 -5.05
CA SER A 99 -2.30 -7.50 -4.64
C SER A 99 -3.16 -7.10 -5.83
N ILE A 100 -4.14 -7.92 -6.20
CA ILE A 100 -5.10 -7.64 -7.27
C ILE A 100 -6.50 -7.73 -6.66
N GLY A 101 -7.14 -6.58 -6.49
CA GLY A 101 -8.40 -6.49 -5.74
C GLY A 101 -8.22 -7.06 -4.34
N ASN A 102 -9.06 -8.02 -3.98
CA ASN A 102 -9.06 -8.68 -2.68
C ASN A 102 -8.12 -9.91 -2.57
N GLY A 103 -7.35 -10.21 -3.61
CA GLY A 103 -6.48 -11.38 -3.65
C GLY A 103 -5.01 -11.07 -3.86
N LEU A 104 -4.17 -12.08 -3.62
CA LEU A 104 -2.74 -12.05 -3.96
C LEU A 104 -2.49 -12.82 -5.24
N TYR A 105 -1.93 -12.15 -6.24
CA TYR A 105 -1.44 -12.82 -7.44
C TYR A 105 -0.14 -13.56 -7.14
N CYS A 106 -0.12 -14.85 -7.40
CA CYS A 106 1.02 -15.73 -7.20
C CYS A 106 1.37 -16.43 -8.52
N GLU A 107 2.66 -16.50 -8.82
CA GLU A 107 3.20 -17.28 -9.93
C GLU A 107 3.96 -18.50 -9.41
N PHE A 108 4.04 -19.52 -10.27
CA PHE A 108 4.83 -20.73 -10.07
C PHE A 108 6.00 -20.75 -11.05
N GLU A 109 7.01 -21.58 -10.77
CA GLU A 109 8.18 -21.72 -11.63
C GLU A 109 7.79 -22.21 -13.04
N THR A 110 6.91 -23.23 -13.14
CA THR A 110 6.51 -23.78 -14.45
C THR A 110 5.58 -22.86 -15.24
N LYS A 111 4.94 -21.89 -14.59
CA LYS A 111 3.91 -20.99 -15.14
C LYS A 111 2.70 -21.71 -15.75
N ASN A 112 1.61 -20.98 -15.98
CA ASN A 112 0.37 -21.47 -16.60
C ASN A 112 -0.16 -22.78 -15.99
N PRO A 113 -0.45 -22.82 -14.68
CA PRO A 113 -0.99 -24.01 -14.04
C PRO A 113 -2.31 -24.46 -14.69
N SER A 114 -2.50 -25.78 -14.82
CA SER A 114 -3.76 -26.36 -15.26
C SER A 114 -4.82 -26.25 -14.15
N GLU A 115 -6.11 -26.22 -14.53
CA GLU A 115 -7.20 -26.22 -13.54
C GLU A 115 -7.16 -27.45 -12.63
N ASP A 116 -6.81 -28.62 -13.19
CA ASP A 116 -6.62 -29.85 -12.44
C ASP A 116 -5.52 -29.72 -11.38
N PHE A 117 -4.40 -29.07 -11.71
CA PHE A 117 -3.34 -28.81 -10.75
C PHE A 117 -3.79 -27.86 -9.64
N ILE A 118 -4.54 -26.81 -9.98
CA ILE A 118 -5.09 -25.86 -9.00
C ILE A 118 -6.06 -26.57 -8.05
N ASN A 119 -6.93 -27.44 -8.55
CA ASN A 119 -7.86 -28.21 -7.71
C ASN A 119 -7.11 -29.15 -6.76
N LYS A 120 -6.10 -29.88 -7.25
CA LYS A 120 -5.21 -30.70 -6.40
C LYS A 120 -4.49 -29.87 -5.34
N LEU A 121 -4.08 -28.65 -5.69
CA LEU A 121 -3.44 -27.72 -4.75
C LEU A 121 -4.41 -27.27 -3.64
N LYS A 122 -5.67 -26.97 -3.99
CA LYS A 122 -6.74 -26.67 -3.00
C LYS A 122 -7.01 -27.85 -2.08
N GLU A 123 -7.20 -29.05 -2.65
CA GLU A 123 -7.40 -30.29 -1.89
C GLU A 123 -6.25 -30.51 -0.91
N LYS A 124 -5.01 -30.30 -1.37
CA LYS A 124 -3.84 -30.48 -0.53
C LYS A 124 -3.74 -29.46 0.60
N MET A 125 -4.10 -28.20 0.35
CA MET A 125 -4.20 -27.18 1.40
C MET A 125 -5.27 -27.54 2.44
N ASN A 126 -6.44 -28.02 2.01
CA ASN A 126 -7.50 -28.49 2.91
C ASN A 126 -7.05 -29.68 3.76
N GLU A 127 -6.35 -30.66 3.18
CA GLU A 127 -5.76 -31.79 3.93
C GLU A 127 -4.81 -31.30 5.05
N LEU A 128 -3.98 -30.28 4.76
CA LEU A 128 -3.07 -29.71 5.74
C LEU A 128 -3.79 -28.89 6.82
N ILE A 129 -4.94 -28.26 6.49
CA ILE A 129 -5.81 -27.57 7.47
C ILE A 129 -6.44 -28.59 8.42
N GLU A 130 -6.99 -29.69 7.90
CA GLU A 130 -7.61 -30.76 8.69
C GLU A 130 -6.62 -31.39 9.68
N GLN A 131 -5.34 -31.49 9.31
CA GLN A 131 -4.28 -31.99 10.19
C GLN A 131 -3.96 -31.07 11.39
N ASN A 132 -4.43 -29.82 11.38
CA ASN A 132 -4.27 -28.85 12.46
C ASN A 132 -2.83 -28.75 13.02
N LEU A 133 -1.85 -28.62 12.13
CA LEU A 133 -0.43 -28.63 12.46
C LEU A 133 0.01 -27.29 13.06
N PRO A 134 0.83 -27.28 14.13
CA PRO A 134 1.27 -26.04 14.76
C PRO A 134 2.36 -25.33 13.93
N PHE A 135 2.29 -24.00 13.85
CA PHE A 135 3.37 -23.18 13.31
C PHE A 135 4.46 -22.99 14.37
N LYS A 136 5.53 -23.79 14.31
CA LYS A 136 6.62 -23.72 15.28
C LYS A 136 7.55 -22.56 14.96
N LYS A 137 7.88 -21.75 15.97
CA LYS A 137 8.79 -20.60 15.83
C LYS A 137 10.13 -20.88 16.49
N GLU A 138 11.21 -20.69 15.75
CA GLU A 138 12.57 -20.80 16.24
C GLU A 138 13.34 -19.50 16.01
N ASN A 139 14.07 -19.03 17.02
CA ASN A 139 15.02 -17.94 16.87
C ASN A 139 16.40 -18.53 16.63
N ILE A 140 17.00 -18.25 15.48
CA ILE A 140 18.30 -18.81 15.09
C ILE A 140 19.27 -17.70 14.69
N GLU A 141 20.56 -18.01 14.79
CA GLU A 141 21.64 -17.13 14.35
C GLU A 141 21.54 -16.83 12.84
N LYS A 142 21.77 -15.56 12.48
CA LYS A 142 21.64 -15.03 11.12
C LYS A 142 22.45 -15.84 10.11
N PHE A 143 23.71 -16.13 10.40
CA PHE A 143 24.58 -16.87 9.47
C PHE A 143 24.18 -18.34 9.33
N LYS A 144 23.60 -18.95 10.37
CA LYS A 144 22.99 -20.28 10.28
C LYS A 144 21.77 -20.25 9.36
N ALA A 145 20.92 -19.24 9.47
CA ALA A 145 19.76 -19.06 8.59
C ALA A 145 20.18 -18.84 7.12
N ILE A 146 21.21 -18.01 6.88
CA ILE A 146 21.76 -17.79 5.53
C ILE A 146 22.17 -19.13 4.89
N LYS A 147 22.94 -19.95 5.61
CA LYS A 147 23.34 -21.28 5.11
C LYS A 147 22.11 -22.17 4.86
N MET A 148 21.19 -22.22 5.81
CA MET A 148 19.98 -23.04 5.73
C MET A 148 19.09 -22.71 4.52
N PHE A 149 18.92 -21.43 4.16
CA PHE A 149 18.15 -21.06 2.96
C PHE A 149 18.93 -21.28 1.66
N LYS A 150 20.26 -21.08 1.65
CA LYS A 150 21.09 -21.45 0.49
C LYS A 150 21.03 -22.95 0.19
N ASP A 151 21.16 -23.78 1.22
CA ASP A 151 21.08 -25.24 1.09
C ASP A 151 19.69 -25.70 0.59
N ALA A 152 18.66 -24.86 0.75
CA ALA A 152 17.30 -25.08 0.25
C ALA A 152 17.01 -24.40 -1.11
N GLY A 153 18.00 -23.78 -1.75
CA GLY A 153 17.85 -23.09 -3.04
C GLY A 153 17.05 -21.78 -2.97
N LYS A 154 17.02 -21.13 -1.79
CA LYS A 154 16.33 -19.86 -1.54
C LYS A 154 17.34 -18.72 -1.35
N ASP A 155 18.06 -18.41 -2.44
CA ASP A 155 19.15 -17.42 -2.42
C ASP A 155 18.70 -16.00 -2.12
N ASP A 156 17.48 -15.63 -2.52
CA ASP A 156 16.86 -14.33 -2.25
C ASP A 156 16.72 -14.05 -0.74
N LYS A 157 16.28 -15.03 0.05
CA LYS A 157 16.19 -14.93 1.52
C LYS A 157 17.56 -14.86 2.17
N ALA A 158 18.50 -15.67 1.68
CA ALA A 158 19.87 -15.62 2.14
C ALA A 158 20.50 -14.23 1.89
N LEU A 159 20.23 -13.64 0.73
CA LEU A 159 20.67 -12.30 0.37
C LEU A 159 19.98 -11.22 1.19
N LEU A 160 18.66 -11.31 1.41
CA LEU A 160 17.93 -10.42 2.31
C LEU A 160 18.55 -10.40 3.72
N PHE A 161 18.91 -11.57 4.25
CA PHE A 161 19.52 -11.67 5.57
C PHE A 161 20.95 -11.13 5.65
N LYS A 162 21.74 -11.22 4.57
CA LYS A 162 23.12 -10.69 4.51
C LYS A 162 23.20 -9.26 5.07
N PHE A 163 22.24 -8.41 4.70
CA PHE A 163 22.20 -6.98 5.05
C PHE A 163 21.40 -6.67 6.33
N ARG A 164 20.82 -7.67 6.99
CA ARG A 164 20.05 -7.46 8.22
C ARG A 164 20.98 -7.10 9.38
N LYS A 165 20.65 -6.02 10.11
CA LYS A 165 21.44 -5.55 11.27
C LYS A 165 21.40 -6.53 12.45
N LYS A 166 20.26 -7.21 12.67
CA LYS A 166 20.08 -8.14 13.80
C LYS A 166 20.92 -9.40 13.65
N SER A 167 21.46 -9.89 14.77
CA SER A 167 22.23 -11.15 14.82
C SER A 167 21.37 -12.40 14.68
N THR A 168 20.06 -12.32 14.97
CA THR A 168 19.15 -13.47 14.87
C THR A 168 17.95 -13.20 13.97
N VAL A 169 17.36 -14.28 13.47
CA VAL A 169 16.13 -14.30 12.66
C VAL A 169 15.14 -15.30 13.24
N ASN A 170 13.86 -15.02 13.05
CA ASN A 170 12.78 -15.93 13.44
C ASN A 170 12.36 -16.76 12.23
N ILE A 171 12.47 -18.07 12.33
CA ILE A 171 12.02 -19.02 11.30
C ILE A 171 10.78 -19.73 11.81
N TYR A 172 9.84 -19.97 10.90
CA TYR A 172 8.66 -20.78 11.18
C TYR A 172 8.77 -22.12 10.46
N SER A 173 8.32 -23.20 11.11
CA SER A 173 8.35 -24.54 10.55
C SER A 173 7.05 -25.31 10.78
N ILE A 174 6.71 -26.16 9.80
CA ILE A 174 5.67 -27.18 9.86
C ILE A 174 6.29 -28.48 9.34
N LYS A 175 6.30 -29.52 10.19
CA LYS A 175 6.99 -30.80 9.89
C LYS A 175 8.44 -30.53 9.48
N LYS A 176 8.82 -30.89 8.23
CA LYS A 176 10.15 -30.68 7.64
C LYS A 176 10.28 -29.36 6.87
N TYR A 177 9.16 -28.66 6.63
CA TYR A 177 9.13 -27.42 5.87
C TYR A 177 9.43 -26.26 6.79
N PHE A 178 10.19 -25.30 6.29
CA PHE A 178 10.54 -24.09 7.01
C PHE A 178 10.49 -22.90 6.07
N ASN A 179 10.13 -21.73 6.61
CA ASN A 179 10.25 -20.49 5.88
C ASN A 179 10.39 -19.31 6.85
N TYR A 180 10.77 -18.17 6.30
CA TYR A 180 10.81 -16.88 6.93
C TYR A 180 9.57 -16.07 6.53
N PHE A 181 8.87 -15.53 7.52
CA PHE A 181 7.81 -14.56 7.32
C PHE A 181 8.06 -13.29 8.10
N TYR A 182 7.88 -12.16 7.43
CA TYR A 182 7.92 -10.85 8.05
C TYR A 182 6.65 -10.63 8.90
N GLY A 183 6.66 -11.10 10.15
CA GLY A 183 5.59 -10.86 11.13
C GLY A 183 5.28 -12.04 12.04
N TYR A 184 4.03 -12.07 12.49
CA TYR A 184 3.47 -13.10 13.36
C TYR A 184 2.67 -14.12 12.52
N MET A 185 2.60 -15.35 13.01
CA MET A 185 1.90 -16.47 12.37
C MET A 185 0.71 -16.91 13.25
N PRO A 186 -0.34 -17.50 12.66
CA PRO A 186 -1.41 -18.13 13.42
C PRO A 186 -0.88 -19.31 14.23
N GLU A 187 -1.66 -19.79 15.21
CA GLU A 187 -1.23 -20.89 16.09
C GLU A 187 -1.07 -22.22 15.33
N SER A 188 -1.99 -22.54 14.43
CA SER A 188 -1.99 -23.79 13.67
C SER A 188 -2.66 -23.67 12.30
N THR A 189 -2.44 -24.66 11.43
CA THR A 189 -3.07 -24.70 10.10
C THR A 189 -4.59 -24.82 10.16
N GLY A 190 -5.14 -25.42 11.23
CA GLY A 190 -6.59 -25.63 11.40
C GLY A 190 -7.40 -24.34 11.54
N THR A 191 -6.75 -23.21 11.79
CA THR A 191 -7.42 -21.89 11.85
C THR A 191 -7.64 -21.27 10.48
N LEU A 192 -7.05 -21.81 9.40
CA LEU A 192 -6.99 -21.21 8.06
C LEU A 192 -8.09 -21.69 7.11
N LYS A 193 -9.34 -21.72 7.58
CA LYS A 193 -10.44 -22.47 6.93
C LYS A 193 -11.03 -21.85 5.67
N LYS A 194 -10.81 -20.56 5.44
CA LYS A 194 -11.47 -19.77 4.39
C LYS A 194 -10.43 -19.26 3.39
N PHE A 195 -10.38 -19.86 2.20
CA PHE A 195 -9.55 -19.38 1.09
C PHE A 195 -10.11 -19.91 -0.23
N ASP A 196 -9.66 -19.31 -1.34
CA ASP A 196 -9.86 -19.88 -2.66
C ASP A 196 -8.65 -19.58 -3.57
N LEU A 197 -8.45 -20.40 -4.61
CA LEU A 197 -7.42 -20.22 -5.63
C LEU A 197 -8.09 -20.09 -7.00
N ILE A 198 -7.95 -18.92 -7.63
CA ILE A 198 -8.52 -18.66 -8.95
C ILE A 198 -7.41 -18.63 -9.99
N LYS A 199 -7.57 -19.35 -11.10
CA LYS A 199 -6.60 -19.28 -12.20
C LYS A 199 -6.55 -17.87 -12.79
N GLN A 200 -5.34 -17.33 -12.98
CA GLN A 200 -5.15 -16.04 -13.61
C GLN A 200 -3.86 -16.00 -14.43
N GLY A 201 -3.98 -15.96 -15.76
CA GLY A 201 -2.83 -15.93 -16.67
C GLY A 201 -1.82 -17.04 -16.36
N ASN A 202 -0.58 -16.64 -16.07
CA ASN A 202 0.54 -17.55 -15.78
C ASN A 202 0.55 -18.13 -14.35
N GLY A 203 -0.45 -17.84 -13.53
CA GLY A 203 -0.44 -18.20 -12.12
C GLY A 203 -1.85 -18.29 -11.54
N ILE A 204 -1.98 -17.93 -10.27
CA ILE A 204 -3.23 -17.96 -9.52
C ILE A 204 -3.44 -16.67 -8.73
N VAL A 205 -4.68 -16.41 -8.32
CA VAL A 205 -5.03 -15.45 -7.29
C VAL A 205 -5.45 -16.21 -6.05
N LEU A 206 -4.70 -16.04 -4.96
CA LEU A 206 -5.07 -16.50 -3.62
C LEU A 206 -6.06 -15.50 -3.01
N LEU A 207 -7.30 -15.93 -2.83
CA LEU A 207 -8.35 -15.18 -2.14
C LEU A 207 -8.45 -15.63 -0.68
N GLN A 208 -8.78 -14.68 0.17
CA GLN A 208 -8.98 -14.88 1.61
C GLN A 208 -9.94 -13.81 2.14
N PRO A 209 -10.53 -14.02 3.33
CA PRO A 209 -11.24 -12.96 4.03
C PRO A 209 -10.35 -11.72 4.24
N ASN A 210 -11.00 -10.57 4.30
CA ASN A 210 -10.38 -9.28 4.57
C ASN A 210 -11.14 -8.58 5.73
N GLN A 211 -10.77 -7.35 6.05
CA GLN A 211 -11.34 -6.62 7.17
C GLN A 211 -12.83 -6.26 6.97
N GLU A 212 -13.25 -6.04 5.72
CA GLU A 212 -14.63 -5.69 5.35
C GLU A 212 -15.54 -6.92 5.27
N SER A 213 -14.98 -8.06 4.85
CA SER A 213 -15.64 -9.36 4.74
C SER A 213 -14.87 -10.40 5.58
N PRO A 214 -14.86 -10.31 6.93
CA PRO A 214 -14.09 -11.21 7.78
C PRO A 214 -14.67 -12.63 7.82
N ASP A 215 -15.95 -12.78 7.46
CA ASP A 215 -16.69 -14.03 7.57
C ASP A 215 -16.75 -14.84 6.28
N GLU A 216 -16.29 -14.32 5.16
CA GLU A 216 -16.38 -14.97 3.85
C GLU A 216 -15.18 -14.67 2.95
N VAL A 217 -14.99 -15.49 1.92
CA VAL A 217 -14.00 -15.21 0.87
C VAL A 217 -14.67 -14.31 -0.16
N PRO A 218 -14.15 -13.09 -0.40
CA PRO A 218 -14.77 -12.16 -1.33
C PRO A 218 -14.68 -12.66 -2.77
N GLU A 219 -15.65 -12.25 -3.60
CA GLU A 219 -15.64 -12.57 -5.03
C GLU A 219 -14.41 -11.98 -5.73
N TYR A 220 -13.85 -12.74 -6.67
CA TYR A 220 -12.74 -12.26 -7.48
C TYR A 220 -13.23 -11.34 -8.58
N ARG A 221 -12.71 -10.11 -8.58
CA ARG A 221 -12.85 -9.16 -9.69
C ARG A 221 -11.52 -9.00 -10.39
N HIS A 222 -11.47 -9.36 -11.68
CA HIS A 222 -10.27 -9.11 -12.48
C HIS A 222 -10.09 -7.61 -12.73
N LEU A 223 -8.88 -7.10 -12.43
CA LEU A 223 -8.49 -5.70 -12.62
C LEU A 223 -7.39 -5.63 -13.68
N GLU A 224 -7.78 -5.43 -14.94
CA GLU A 224 -6.89 -5.57 -16.09
C GLU A 224 -5.81 -4.47 -16.12
N LYS A 225 -6.18 -3.20 -15.94
CA LYS A 225 -5.23 -2.08 -15.98
C LYS A 225 -4.28 -2.11 -14.79
N LEU A 226 -4.78 -2.50 -13.62
CA LEU A 226 -3.92 -2.71 -12.46
C LEU A 226 -2.90 -3.83 -12.72
N SER A 227 -3.35 -4.95 -13.27
CA SER A 227 -2.48 -6.09 -13.62
C SER A 227 -1.41 -5.72 -14.64
N SER A 228 -1.77 -4.98 -15.69
CA SER A 228 -0.83 -4.55 -16.72
C SER A 228 0.21 -3.54 -16.18
N THR A 229 -0.20 -2.66 -15.27
CA THR A 229 0.69 -1.70 -14.60
C THR A 229 1.73 -2.40 -13.72
N PHE A 230 1.32 -3.45 -12.98
CA PHE A 230 2.28 -4.27 -12.23
C PHE A 230 3.26 -4.99 -13.17
N LYS A 231 2.78 -5.57 -14.27
CA LYS A 231 3.64 -6.23 -15.28
C LYS A 231 4.64 -5.27 -15.91
N GLU A 232 4.23 -4.04 -16.22
CA GLU A 232 5.12 -2.99 -16.72
C GLU A 232 6.23 -2.71 -15.71
N TYR A 233 5.89 -2.52 -14.44
CA TYR A 233 6.88 -2.24 -13.41
C TYR A 233 7.81 -3.42 -13.14
N THR A 234 7.33 -4.66 -13.26
CA THR A 234 8.19 -5.85 -13.22
C THR A 234 9.26 -5.81 -14.34
N GLN A 235 8.97 -5.23 -15.52
CA GLN A 235 10.02 -5.03 -16.52
C GLN A 235 11.00 -3.92 -16.12
N TRP A 236 10.53 -2.85 -15.47
CA TRP A 236 11.40 -1.79 -14.98
C TRP A 236 12.38 -2.30 -13.93
N LEU A 237 11.90 -3.15 -13.01
CA LEU A 237 12.72 -3.86 -12.04
C LEU A 237 13.83 -4.71 -12.71
N LYS A 238 13.51 -5.40 -13.83
CA LYS A 238 14.54 -6.11 -14.62
C LYS A 238 15.56 -5.19 -15.28
N ILE A 239 15.14 -4.03 -15.80
CA ILE A 239 16.03 -3.02 -16.39
C ILE A 239 17.01 -2.50 -15.33
N MET A 240 16.53 -2.34 -14.09
CA MET A 240 17.34 -1.90 -12.95
C MET A 240 18.10 -3.05 -12.26
N GLU A 241 18.00 -4.29 -12.78
CA GLU A 241 18.64 -5.49 -12.22
C GLU A 241 18.31 -5.77 -10.73
N ILE A 242 17.09 -5.39 -10.30
CA ILE A 242 16.62 -5.57 -8.92
C ILE A 242 15.21 -6.14 -8.90
N LYS A 243 15.00 -7.27 -8.23
CA LYS A 243 13.68 -7.90 -8.02
C LYS A 243 13.29 -7.90 -6.55
N THR A 244 14.28 -7.99 -5.66
CA THR A 244 14.10 -8.08 -4.22
C THR A 244 14.90 -7.01 -3.47
N VAL A 245 14.53 -6.77 -2.21
CA VAL A 245 15.29 -5.88 -1.32
C VAL A 245 16.71 -6.38 -1.06
N GLY A 246 16.94 -7.70 -1.08
CA GLY A 246 18.28 -8.27 -0.99
C GLY A 246 19.19 -7.78 -2.14
N GLU A 247 18.69 -7.85 -3.37
CA GLU A 247 19.41 -7.38 -4.57
C GLU A 247 19.57 -5.86 -4.58
N LEU A 248 18.55 -5.11 -4.16
CA LEU A 248 18.66 -3.66 -3.98
C LEU A 248 19.79 -3.30 -3.01
N ASN A 249 19.85 -3.96 -1.86
CA ASN A 249 20.90 -3.71 -0.88
C ASN A 249 22.28 -4.12 -1.40
N GLU A 250 22.36 -5.20 -2.18
CA GLU A 250 23.61 -5.61 -2.82
C GLU A 250 24.10 -4.54 -3.79
N LEU A 251 23.21 -4.02 -4.64
CA LEU A 251 23.48 -2.90 -5.52
C LEU A 251 23.98 -1.66 -4.76
N ILE A 252 23.29 -1.26 -3.69
CA ILE A 252 23.69 -0.13 -2.84
C ILE A 252 25.08 -0.38 -2.22
N SER A 253 25.37 -1.62 -1.82
CA SER A 253 26.63 -1.99 -1.17
C SER A 253 27.87 -1.90 -2.07
N HIS A 254 27.69 -1.87 -3.40
CA HIS A 254 28.78 -1.64 -4.35
C HIS A 254 29.28 -0.19 -4.36
N GLY A 255 28.57 0.73 -3.71
CA GLY A 255 29.01 2.11 -3.48
C GLY A 255 28.15 3.17 -4.18
N LYS A 256 28.60 4.42 -4.07
CA LYS A 256 27.87 5.61 -4.52
C LYS A 256 27.45 5.52 -5.99
N GLU A 257 28.35 5.10 -6.88
CA GLU A 257 28.10 5.09 -8.32
C GLU A 257 26.90 4.21 -8.70
N SER A 258 26.81 3.00 -8.13
CA SER A 258 25.68 2.08 -8.36
C SER A 258 24.36 2.64 -7.85
N ALA A 259 24.35 3.25 -6.65
CA ALA A 259 23.13 3.88 -6.12
C ALA A 259 22.67 5.06 -6.99
N VAL A 260 23.61 5.87 -7.50
CA VAL A 260 23.31 7.00 -8.38
C VAL A 260 22.80 6.55 -9.75
N GLU A 261 23.37 5.49 -10.31
CA GLU A 261 22.87 4.88 -11.54
C GLU A 261 21.42 4.41 -11.38
N LEU A 262 21.11 3.70 -10.30
CA LEU A 262 19.75 3.27 -9.99
C LEU A 262 18.78 4.45 -9.91
N ILE A 263 19.15 5.54 -9.21
CA ILE A 263 18.35 6.76 -9.12
C ILE A 263 18.05 7.30 -10.53
N ARG A 264 19.08 7.45 -11.36
CA ARG A 264 18.96 8.03 -12.70
C ARG A 264 18.10 7.17 -13.62
N VAL A 265 18.29 5.85 -13.62
CA VAL A 265 17.50 4.92 -14.44
C VAL A 265 16.03 4.92 -14.00
N ALA A 266 15.76 4.84 -12.70
CA ALA A 266 14.39 4.85 -12.17
C ALA A 266 13.63 6.13 -12.54
N ASP A 267 14.25 7.29 -12.37
CA ASP A 267 13.65 8.58 -12.73
C ASP A 267 13.53 8.77 -14.25
N ALA A 268 14.47 8.26 -15.06
CA ALA A 268 14.37 8.29 -16.51
C ALA A 268 13.20 7.43 -17.03
N LEU A 269 12.93 6.28 -16.41
CA LEU A 269 11.77 5.43 -16.73
C LEU A 269 10.45 6.15 -16.43
N HIS A 270 10.36 6.88 -15.31
CA HIS A 270 9.22 7.75 -15.01
C HIS A 270 9.04 8.82 -16.08
N GLU A 271 10.11 9.51 -16.47
CA GLU A 271 10.02 10.56 -17.48
C GLU A 271 9.58 10.03 -18.84
N LYS A 272 10.11 8.87 -19.24
CA LYS A 272 9.67 8.16 -20.45
C LYS A 272 8.17 7.86 -20.39
N LYS A 273 7.67 7.39 -19.25
CA LYS A 273 6.23 7.09 -19.08
C LYS A 273 5.37 8.34 -19.12
N TYR A 274 5.80 9.46 -18.53
CA TYR A 274 5.08 10.73 -18.63
C TYR A 274 4.99 11.24 -20.07
N ALA A 275 6.08 11.11 -20.84
CA ALA A 275 6.07 11.45 -22.27
C ALA A 275 5.08 10.56 -23.03
N MET A 276 5.11 9.23 -22.81
CA MET A 276 4.14 8.31 -23.42
C MET A 276 2.69 8.63 -23.07
N ILE A 277 2.40 9.03 -21.83
CA ILE A 277 1.06 9.46 -21.41
C ILE A 277 0.64 10.72 -22.16
N ALA A 278 1.53 11.72 -22.28
CA ALA A 278 1.26 12.94 -23.04
C ALA A 278 1.03 12.64 -24.53
N ASP A 279 1.83 11.75 -25.11
CA ASP A 279 1.68 11.30 -26.50
C ASP A 279 0.36 10.56 -26.72
N GLU A 280 -0.11 9.78 -25.74
CA GLU A 280 -1.41 9.13 -25.80
C GLU A 280 -2.56 10.14 -25.78
N ILE A 281 -2.47 11.16 -24.93
CA ILE A 281 -3.49 12.22 -24.81
C ILE A 281 -3.67 12.96 -26.14
N ILE A 282 -2.58 13.32 -26.82
CA ILE A 282 -2.66 14.13 -28.05
C ILE A 282 -3.13 13.34 -29.28
N LYS A 283 -3.25 12.00 -29.21
CA LYS A 283 -3.85 11.20 -30.29
C LYS A 283 -5.33 11.53 -30.49
N ASN A 284 -5.98 12.10 -29.48
CA ASN A 284 -7.38 12.51 -29.55
C ASN A 284 -7.49 14.03 -29.34
N ASP A 285 -7.76 14.75 -30.44
CA ASP A 285 -7.90 16.21 -30.45
C ASP A 285 -9.18 16.72 -29.76
N LYS A 286 -10.12 15.82 -29.42
CA LYS A 286 -11.32 16.16 -28.66
C LYS A 286 -11.08 16.34 -27.16
N ILE A 287 -9.93 15.90 -26.63
CA ILE A 287 -9.66 15.99 -25.19
C ILE A 287 -9.55 17.45 -24.76
N LYS A 288 -10.38 17.84 -23.80
CA LYS A 288 -10.38 19.18 -23.18
C LYS A 288 -10.10 19.14 -21.67
N LEU A 289 -10.26 17.97 -21.05
CA LEU A 289 -10.15 17.77 -19.62
C LEU A 289 -9.33 16.52 -19.31
N ILE A 290 -8.23 16.69 -18.58
CA ILE A 290 -7.43 15.60 -18.02
C ILE A 290 -7.75 15.51 -16.53
N LEU A 291 -8.16 14.34 -16.06
CA LEU A 291 -8.51 14.09 -14.66
C LEU A 291 -7.48 13.14 -14.05
N ILE A 292 -6.80 13.57 -12.98
CA ILE A 292 -5.78 12.80 -12.29
C ILE A 292 -6.28 12.49 -10.89
N ALA A 293 -6.51 11.21 -10.62
CA ALA A 293 -6.86 10.75 -9.28
C ALA A 293 -5.92 9.66 -8.79
N GLY A 294 -6.03 9.35 -7.52
CA GLY A 294 -5.09 8.48 -6.85
C GLY A 294 -5.17 8.68 -5.35
N PRO A 295 -4.79 7.66 -4.58
CA PRO A 295 -4.95 7.71 -3.15
C PRO A 295 -3.90 8.61 -2.47
N SER A 296 -3.96 8.81 -1.15
CA SER A 296 -3.04 9.73 -0.46
C SER A 296 -1.57 9.35 -0.69
N SER A 297 -0.70 10.34 -0.88
CA SER A 297 0.75 10.12 -1.07
C SER A 297 1.11 9.29 -2.31
N SER A 298 0.22 9.27 -3.32
CA SER A 298 0.51 8.62 -4.60
C SER A 298 1.34 9.47 -5.56
N GLY A 299 1.58 10.75 -5.29
CA GLY A 299 2.35 11.63 -6.18
C GLY A 299 1.54 12.31 -7.30
N LYS A 300 0.20 12.39 -7.17
CA LYS A 300 -0.71 13.04 -8.14
C LYS A 300 -0.23 14.42 -8.58
N THR A 301 0.05 15.30 -7.62
CA THR A 301 0.41 16.69 -7.89
C THR A 301 1.71 16.77 -8.69
N THR A 302 2.70 15.94 -8.35
CA THR A 302 3.94 15.86 -9.14
C THR A 302 3.67 15.28 -10.53
N SER A 303 2.96 14.17 -10.65
CA SER A 303 2.61 13.57 -11.95
C SER A 303 1.84 14.53 -12.86
N ALA A 304 0.89 15.29 -12.31
CA ALA A 304 0.15 16.32 -13.05
C ALA A 304 1.08 17.37 -13.65
N LYS A 305 2.03 17.89 -12.86
CA LYS A 305 3.04 18.85 -13.32
C LYS A 305 3.95 18.27 -14.39
N ARG A 306 4.33 16.98 -14.27
CA ARG A 306 5.20 16.30 -15.26
C ARG A 306 4.48 16.06 -16.57
N ILE A 307 3.23 15.59 -16.54
CA ILE A 307 2.39 15.41 -17.72
C ILE A 307 2.11 16.75 -18.39
N ALA A 308 1.78 17.79 -17.63
CA ALA A 308 1.59 19.14 -18.14
C ALA A 308 2.84 19.67 -18.87
N LEU A 309 4.04 19.39 -18.33
CA LEU A 309 5.29 19.75 -18.98
C LEU A 309 5.49 19.00 -20.31
N GLN A 310 5.21 17.70 -20.35
CA GLN A 310 5.34 16.89 -21.57
C GLN A 310 4.30 17.29 -22.64
N LEU A 311 3.07 17.61 -22.24
CA LEU A 311 2.07 18.20 -23.14
C LEU A 311 2.54 19.53 -23.72
N LYS A 312 3.21 20.38 -22.93
CA LYS A 312 3.80 21.63 -23.42
C LYS A 312 4.92 21.40 -24.42
N VAL A 313 5.73 20.34 -24.26
CA VAL A 313 6.73 19.92 -25.26
C VAL A 313 6.04 19.56 -26.58
N ASN A 314 4.87 18.92 -26.52
CA ASN A 314 4.02 18.61 -27.66
C ASN A 314 3.19 19.81 -28.17
N GLY A 315 3.48 21.04 -27.73
CA GLY A 315 2.81 22.27 -28.17
C GLY A 315 1.45 22.52 -27.51
N ILE A 316 1.02 21.69 -26.58
CA ILE A 316 -0.26 21.81 -25.88
C ILE A 316 -0.08 22.57 -24.56
N LYS A 317 -0.76 23.71 -24.43
CA LYS A 317 -0.80 24.47 -23.19
C LYS A 317 -1.86 23.88 -22.26
N THR A 318 -1.51 23.71 -20.99
CA THR A 318 -2.42 23.18 -19.97
C THR A 318 -2.65 24.19 -18.85
N ILE A 319 -3.86 24.17 -18.27
CA ILE A 319 -4.24 24.97 -17.11
C ILE A 319 -4.54 24.06 -15.93
N PRO A 320 -3.77 24.13 -14.82
CA PRO A 320 -4.04 23.31 -13.65
C PRO A 320 -5.21 23.86 -12.84
N ILE A 321 -6.04 22.95 -12.33
CA ILE A 321 -7.12 23.22 -11.39
C ILE A 321 -7.05 22.14 -10.30
N SER A 322 -6.99 22.52 -9.02
CA SER A 322 -7.07 21.54 -7.92
C SER A 322 -8.51 21.32 -7.52
N LEU A 323 -8.93 20.06 -7.31
CA LEU A 323 -10.26 19.77 -6.77
C LEU A 323 -10.41 20.25 -5.33
N ASP A 324 -9.31 20.36 -4.59
CA ASP A 324 -9.32 20.87 -3.22
C ASP A 324 -9.88 22.30 -3.16
N ASP A 325 -9.72 23.10 -4.23
CA ASP A 325 -10.27 24.46 -4.29
C ASP A 325 -11.81 24.51 -4.38
N TYR A 326 -12.44 23.36 -4.67
CA TYR A 326 -13.89 23.21 -4.80
C TYR A 326 -14.56 22.61 -3.56
N PHE A 327 -13.86 22.47 -2.43
CA PHE A 327 -14.53 22.11 -1.18
C PHE A 327 -15.69 23.08 -0.86
N VAL A 328 -16.77 22.52 -0.30
CA VAL A 328 -17.81 23.31 0.35
C VAL A 328 -17.26 23.95 1.63
N GLU A 329 -17.95 24.94 2.17
CA GLU A 329 -17.56 25.53 3.47
C GLU A 329 -17.58 24.46 4.56
N ARG A 330 -16.69 24.57 5.55
CA ARG A 330 -16.47 23.54 6.58
C ARG A 330 -17.75 23.14 7.32
N ASP A 331 -18.66 24.08 7.56
CA ASP A 331 -19.96 23.84 8.21
C ASP A 331 -20.95 23.07 7.34
N LYS A 332 -20.73 23.04 6.02
CA LYS A 332 -21.53 22.31 5.02
C LYS A 332 -20.90 20.97 4.63
N THR A 333 -19.66 20.70 5.05
CA THR A 333 -19.01 19.41 4.80
C THR A 333 -19.85 18.29 5.43
N PRO A 334 -20.12 17.19 4.70
CA PRO A 334 -20.82 16.03 5.25
C PRO A 334 -20.16 15.52 6.53
N ARG A 335 -20.94 14.84 7.38
CA ARG A 335 -20.42 14.17 8.57
C ARG A 335 -20.43 12.67 8.39
N ASP A 336 -19.42 12.01 8.93
CA ASP A 336 -19.31 10.56 8.95
C ASP A 336 -20.18 9.93 10.06
N GLU A 337 -20.09 8.61 10.20
CA GLU A 337 -20.83 7.81 11.19
C GLU A 337 -20.51 8.21 12.64
N ASN A 338 -19.36 8.84 12.90
CA ASN A 338 -18.94 9.32 14.22
C ASN A 338 -19.31 10.78 14.46
N GLY A 339 -19.87 11.45 13.44
CA GLY A 339 -20.21 12.87 13.49
C GLY A 339 -19.04 13.79 13.17
N ASP A 340 -17.89 13.28 12.75
CA ASP A 340 -16.74 14.07 12.30
C ASP A 340 -16.90 14.49 10.84
N TYR A 341 -16.20 15.55 10.41
CA TYR A 341 -16.30 16.03 9.02
C TYR A 341 -15.66 15.03 8.05
N ASP A 342 -16.44 14.57 7.08
CA ASP A 342 -16.01 13.66 6.02
C ASP A 342 -15.53 14.45 4.79
N PHE A 343 -14.24 14.82 4.80
CA PHE A 343 -13.58 15.48 3.68
C PHE A 343 -13.26 14.54 2.51
N GLU A 344 -13.40 13.22 2.69
CA GLU A 344 -13.17 12.24 1.62
C GLU A 344 -14.46 11.95 0.82
N SER A 345 -15.62 12.41 1.30
CA SER A 345 -16.89 12.34 0.58
C SER A 345 -16.87 13.17 -0.70
N ILE A 346 -17.42 12.63 -1.79
CA ILE A 346 -17.65 13.42 -3.01
C ILE A 346 -18.56 14.64 -2.78
N ASN A 347 -19.45 14.55 -1.78
CA ASN A 347 -20.35 15.65 -1.42
C ASN A 347 -19.66 16.73 -0.57
N ALA A 348 -18.41 16.52 -0.17
CA ALA A 348 -17.58 17.60 0.36
C ALA A 348 -17.16 18.58 -0.73
N LEU A 349 -17.28 18.21 -2.02
CA LEU A 349 -17.03 19.10 -3.15
C LEU A 349 -18.33 19.75 -3.64
N ASP A 350 -18.21 20.99 -4.07
CA ASP A 350 -19.27 21.72 -4.75
C ASP A 350 -19.34 21.30 -6.23
N LEU A 351 -20.02 20.18 -6.47
CA LEU A 351 -20.11 19.56 -7.78
C LEU A 351 -20.83 20.45 -8.80
N GLU A 352 -21.81 21.23 -8.35
CA GLU A 352 -22.56 22.14 -9.21
C GLU A 352 -21.67 23.28 -9.69
N LEU A 353 -20.95 23.95 -8.77
CA LEU A 353 -20.00 25.00 -9.12
C LEU A 353 -18.88 24.45 -10.01
N PHE A 354 -18.35 23.26 -9.70
CA PHE A 354 -17.31 22.63 -10.52
C PHE A 354 -17.78 22.44 -11.96
N ASN A 355 -18.91 21.77 -12.17
CA ASN A 355 -19.41 21.50 -13.52
C ASN A 355 -19.80 22.79 -14.25
N GLN A 356 -20.37 23.78 -13.54
CA GLN A 356 -20.69 25.09 -14.14
C GLN A 356 -19.42 25.80 -14.64
N ASN A 357 -18.39 25.90 -13.78
CA ASN A 357 -17.11 26.50 -14.14
C ASN A 357 -16.45 25.78 -15.33
N MET A 358 -16.46 24.44 -15.36
CA MET A 358 -15.87 23.68 -16.45
C MET A 358 -16.60 23.94 -17.78
N MET A 359 -17.93 23.92 -17.78
CA MET A 359 -18.74 24.18 -18.97
C MET A 359 -18.56 25.62 -19.47
N ASP A 360 -18.58 26.60 -18.56
CA ASP A 360 -18.36 28.01 -18.91
C ASP A 360 -16.98 28.23 -19.53
N LEU A 361 -15.93 27.59 -19.01
CA LEU A 361 -14.59 27.61 -19.60
C LEU A 361 -14.56 26.96 -20.99
N PHE A 362 -15.24 25.82 -21.19
CA PHE A 362 -15.31 25.15 -22.50
C PHE A 362 -16.13 25.91 -23.54
N GLU A 363 -17.06 26.77 -23.10
CA GLU A 363 -17.80 27.73 -23.92
C GLU A 363 -17.01 29.03 -24.19
N GLY A 364 -15.82 29.18 -23.60
CA GLY A 364 -14.95 30.34 -23.79
C GLY A 364 -15.35 31.56 -22.96
N LYS A 365 -16.15 31.38 -21.91
CA LYS A 365 -16.49 32.44 -20.95
C LYS A 365 -15.34 32.69 -19.97
N GLU A 366 -15.38 33.86 -19.33
CA GLU A 366 -14.52 34.18 -18.20
C GLU A 366 -15.11 33.66 -16.89
N VAL A 367 -14.28 32.97 -16.10
CA VAL A 367 -14.68 32.36 -14.83
C VAL A 367 -13.72 32.79 -13.72
N THR A 368 -14.24 33.25 -12.60
CA THR A 368 -13.43 33.43 -11.39
C THR A 368 -13.37 32.10 -10.65
N LEU A 369 -12.19 31.51 -10.54
CA LEU A 369 -12.03 30.24 -9.83
C LEU A 369 -12.11 30.43 -8.31
N PRO A 370 -12.69 29.46 -7.58
CA PRO A 370 -12.64 29.44 -6.13
C PRO A 370 -11.23 29.06 -5.66
N LYS A 371 -10.97 29.33 -4.39
CA LYS A 371 -9.79 28.85 -3.66
C LYS A 371 -10.23 28.43 -2.26
N TYR A 372 -9.90 27.22 -1.83
CA TYR A 372 -10.29 26.78 -0.49
C TYR A 372 -9.18 27.08 0.52
N ASN A 373 -9.55 27.75 1.62
CA ASN A 373 -8.63 28.05 2.70
C ASN A 373 -8.79 27.03 3.83
N PHE A 374 -7.87 26.07 3.92
CA PHE A 374 -7.86 25.02 4.94
C PHE A 374 -7.73 25.55 6.38
N VAL A 375 -7.19 26.75 6.59
CA VAL A 375 -7.08 27.36 7.93
C VAL A 375 -8.44 27.85 8.38
N THR A 376 -9.10 28.67 7.56
CA THR A 376 -10.40 29.26 7.89
C THR A 376 -11.57 28.32 7.65
N GLY A 377 -11.38 27.28 6.83
CA GLY A 377 -12.44 26.36 6.39
C GLY A 377 -13.45 27.01 5.44
N LYS A 378 -13.03 28.05 4.71
CA LYS A 378 -13.92 28.86 3.86
C LYS A 378 -13.41 28.95 2.43
N ARG A 379 -14.35 29.17 1.52
CA ARG A 379 -14.08 29.49 0.13
C ARG A 379 -13.70 30.97 -0.01
N GLU A 380 -12.60 31.20 -0.70
CA GLU A 380 -12.13 32.48 -1.18
C GLU A 380 -12.20 32.50 -2.71
N TRP A 381 -12.06 33.68 -3.31
CA TRP A 381 -12.09 33.84 -4.76
C TRP A 381 -10.77 34.42 -5.26
N HIS A 382 -10.29 33.90 -6.38
CA HIS A 382 -9.16 34.51 -7.07
C HIS A 382 -9.49 35.93 -7.51
N GLN A 383 -8.50 36.83 -7.49
CA GLN A 383 -8.68 38.21 -7.93
C GLN A 383 -8.77 38.34 -9.46
N LYS A 384 -8.28 37.34 -10.20
CA LYS A 384 -8.28 37.34 -11.66
C LYS A 384 -9.28 36.32 -12.19
N THR A 385 -9.86 36.63 -13.34
CA THR A 385 -10.68 35.70 -14.11
C THR A 385 -9.78 34.80 -14.97
N LEU A 386 -10.28 33.60 -15.25
CA LEU A 386 -9.67 32.64 -16.16
C LEU A 386 -10.54 32.55 -17.42
N LYS A 387 -9.91 32.60 -18.59
CA LYS A 387 -10.54 32.32 -19.88
C LYS A 387 -9.70 31.28 -20.61
N LEU A 388 -10.33 30.22 -21.10
CA LEU A 388 -9.64 29.18 -21.85
C LEU A 388 -9.35 29.68 -23.27
N GLU A 389 -8.07 29.73 -23.66
CA GLU A 389 -7.68 30.01 -25.05
C GLU A 389 -7.93 28.77 -25.94
N LYS A 390 -8.08 28.99 -27.25
CA LYS A 390 -8.24 27.89 -28.21
C LYS A 390 -7.05 26.93 -28.13
N GLY A 391 -7.34 25.64 -27.96
CA GLY A 391 -6.34 24.58 -27.88
C GLY A 391 -5.71 24.37 -26.49
N GLN A 392 -6.14 25.12 -25.47
CA GLN A 392 -5.75 24.85 -24.09
C GLN A 392 -6.56 23.70 -23.49
N ILE A 393 -5.92 22.87 -22.66
CA ILE A 393 -6.53 21.73 -21.97
C ILE A 393 -6.52 21.98 -20.46
N LEU A 394 -7.62 21.68 -19.77
CA LEU A 394 -7.66 21.72 -18.31
C LEU A 394 -7.06 20.44 -17.72
N ILE A 395 -6.21 20.55 -16.71
CA ILE A 395 -5.68 19.42 -15.93
C ILE A 395 -6.16 19.54 -14.49
N VAL A 396 -7.02 18.62 -14.09
CA VAL A 396 -7.67 18.59 -12.79
C VAL A 396 -7.11 17.45 -11.96
N GLU A 397 -6.66 17.74 -10.74
CA GLU A 397 -6.16 16.72 -9.82
C GLU A 397 -6.94 16.68 -8.50
N GLY A 398 -7.19 15.48 -7.99
CA GLY A 398 -7.80 15.23 -6.69
C GLY A 398 -8.39 13.82 -6.58
N ILE A 399 -8.80 13.41 -5.39
CA ILE A 399 -9.17 12.02 -5.10
C ILE A 399 -10.39 11.52 -5.90
N HIS A 400 -11.31 12.41 -6.27
CA HIS A 400 -12.53 12.07 -7.01
C HIS A 400 -12.43 12.16 -8.53
N GLY A 401 -11.25 12.44 -9.10
CA GLY A 401 -11.08 12.67 -10.54
C GLY A 401 -11.58 11.53 -11.44
N LEU A 402 -11.65 10.30 -10.94
CA LEU A 402 -12.16 9.14 -11.69
C LEU A 402 -13.68 8.91 -11.53
N ASN A 403 -14.31 9.53 -10.54
CA ASN A 403 -15.73 9.36 -10.25
C ASN A 403 -16.58 10.13 -11.27
N GLU A 404 -17.44 9.43 -12.00
CA GLU A 404 -18.30 10.07 -13.02
C GLU A 404 -19.29 11.09 -12.43
N LYS A 405 -19.66 10.97 -11.14
CA LYS A 405 -20.50 11.97 -10.48
C LYS A 405 -19.85 13.37 -10.45
N LEU A 406 -18.52 13.44 -10.37
CA LEU A 406 -17.78 14.71 -10.38
C LEU A 406 -17.97 15.48 -11.70
N THR A 407 -18.05 14.76 -12.81
CA THR A 407 -17.99 15.33 -14.17
C THR A 407 -19.23 14.99 -15.00
N ASN A 408 -20.38 14.89 -14.34
CA ASN A 408 -21.62 14.38 -14.94
C ASN A 408 -22.15 15.24 -16.11
N LYS A 409 -21.84 16.54 -16.14
CA LYS A 409 -22.21 17.44 -17.26
C LYS A 409 -21.18 17.43 -18.40
N ILE A 410 -20.03 16.79 -18.23
CA ILE A 410 -18.91 16.84 -19.18
C ILE A 410 -18.88 15.56 -20.04
N PRO A 411 -18.96 15.67 -21.38
CA PRO A 411 -18.95 14.51 -22.28
C PRO A 411 -17.72 13.61 -22.10
N ARG A 412 -17.90 12.29 -22.13
CA ARG A 412 -16.80 11.30 -21.98
C ARG A 412 -15.68 11.48 -23.02
N GLU A 413 -16.02 11.81 -24.26
CA GLU A 413 -15.05 12.04 -25.33
C GLU A 413 -14.14 13.26 -25.12
N TRP A 414 -14.48 14.16 -24.19
CA TRP A 414 -13.64 15.30 -23.83
C TRP A 414 -12.70 15.00 -22.65
N LYS A 415 -12.88 13.84 -22.00
CA LYS A 415 -12.21 13.46 -20.75
C LYS A 415 -11.10 12.45 -21.03
N PHE A 416 -9.94 12.68 -20.41
CA PHE A 416 -8.87 11.70 -20.29
C PHE A 416 -8.55 11.47 -18.82
N LYS A 417 -8.69 10.23 -18.34
CA LYS A 417 -8.58 9.88 -16.92
C LYS A 417 -7.28 9.15 -16.63
N ILE A 418 -6.59 9.57 -15.57
CA ILE A 418 -5.29 9.02 -15.16
C ILE A 418 -5.38 8.61 -13.70
N TYR A 419 -5.10 7.35 -13.42
CA TYR A 419 -4.92 6.87 -12.05
C TYR A 419 -3.44 6.83 -11.70
N VAL A 420 -3.07 7.51 -10.61
CA VAL A 420 -1.70 7.57 -10.11
C VAL A 420 -1.63 6.89 -8.76
N SER A 421 -0.81 5.84 -8.64
CA SER A 421 -0.63 5.11 -7.38
C SER A 421 0.80 4.61 -7.21
N ALA A 422 1.25 4.49 -5.95
CA ALA A 422 2.58 3.98 -5.62
C ALA A 422 2.55 2.46 -5.53
N LEU A 423 2.35 1.79 -6.67
CA LEU A 423 2.13 0.35 -6.75
C LEU A 423 3.44 -0.41 -6.55
N THR A 424 3.80 -0.65 -5.28
CA THR A 424 5.03 -1.37 -4.93
C THR A 424 4.97 -2.82 -5.40
N GLN A 425 5.91 -3.16 -6.29
CA GLN A 425 6.06 -4.49 -6.91
C GLN A 425 7.31 -5.23 -6.44
N MET A 426 8.35 -4.52 -5.98
CA MET A 426 9.53 -5.14 -5.40
C MET A 426 9.14 -5.77 -4.04
N ASN A 427 9.64 -6.97 -3.78
CA ASN A 427 9.37 -7.70 -2.54
C ASN A 427 10.60 -7.78 -1.64
N LEU A 428 10.42 -8.18 -0.39
CA LEU A 428 11.55 -8.54 0.48
C LEU A 428 12.24 -9.81 -0.05
N ASP A 429 11.44 -10.79 -0.46
CA ASP A 429 11.83 -12.07 -1.05
C ASP A 429 10.65 -12.67 -1.86
N ASP A 430 10.75 -13.92 -2.30
CA ASP A 430 9.75 -14.64 -3.09
C ASP A 430 8.32 -14.68 -2.49
N VAL A 431 8.14 -14.63 -1.17
CA VAL A 431 6.82 -14.73 -0.51
C VAL A 431 6.47 -13.54 0.38
N ASN A 432 7.47 -12.78 0.83
CA ASN A 432 7.27 -11.61 1.70
C ASN A 432 7.11 -10.34 0.86
N ARG A 433 5.86 -10.07 0.47
CA ARG A 433 5.50 -8.87 -0.27
C ARG A 433 5.64 -7.58 0.56
N ILE A 434 5.97 -6.49 -0.12
CA ILE A 434 5.84 -5.13 0.42
C ILE A 434 4.44 -4.57 0.11
N PRO A 435 3.60 -4.30 1.13
CA PRO A 435 2.30 -3.68 0.90
C PRO A 435 2.43 -2.26 0.31
N THR A 436 1.67 -1.97 -0.75
CA THR A 436 1.54 -0.63 -1.32
C THR A 436 1.11 0.41 -0.27
N THR A 437 0.27 -0.02 0.68
CA THR A 437 -0.19 0.81 1.80
C THR A 437 0.95 1.23 2.71
N ASP A 438 1.93 0.36 2.96
CA ASP A 438 3.09 0.67 3.80
C ASP A 438 3.98 1.73 3.16
N THR A 439 4.32 1.55 1.87
CA THR A 439 5.09 2.56 1.12
C THR A 439 4.41 3.93 1.16
N ARG A 440 3.09 3.96 0.97
CA ARG A 440 2.31 5.21 0.98
C ARG A 440 2.20 5.83 2.38
N LEU A 441 2.06 5.01 3.42
CA LEU A 441 2.08 5.48 4.81
C LEU A 441 3.43 6.10 5.16
N ILE A 442 4.54 5.47 4.76
CA ILE A 442 5.89 6.01 4.97
C ILE A 442 6.08 7.33 4.22
N ARG A 443 5.67 7.40 2.93
CA ARG A 443 5.63 8.66 2.17
C ARG A 443 4.83 9.74 2.91
N ARG A 444 3.66 9.37 3.46
CA ARG A 444 2.78 10.28 4.19
C ARG A 444 3.42 10.79 5.48
N ILE A 445 4.00 9.92 6.30
CA ILE A 445 4.67 10.28 7.56
C ILE A 445 5.75 11.34 7.29
N VAL A 446 6.60 11.11 6.28
CA VAL A 446 7.69 12.04 5.94
C VAL A 446 7.15 13.37 5.44
N ARG A 447 6.16 13.35 4.53
CA ARG A 447 5.54 14.57 3.97
C ARG A 447 4.79 15.38 5.00
N ASP A 448 3.96 14.73 5.81
CA ASP A 448 3.08 15.38 6.75
C ASP A 448 3.91 16.07 7.86
N PHE A 449 5.02 15.46 8.28
CA PHE A 449 6.02 16.10 9.13
C PHE A 449 6.69 17.29 8.46
N ASN A 450 7.21 17.12 7.24
CA ASN A 450 7.99 18.16 6.55
C ASN A 450 7.16 19.38 6.12
N PHE A 451 5.89 19.19 5.76
CA PHE A 451 5.10 20.21 5.06
C PHE A 451 3.73 20.52 5.68
N ARG A 452 3.24 19.69 6.60
CA ARG A 452 1.89 19.86 7.17
C ARG A 452 1.87 20.03 8.69
N GLY A 453 3.04 19.94 9.35
CA GLY A 453 3.14 20.15 10.80
C GLY A 453 2.54 19.02 11.64
N HIS A 454 2.35 17.82 11.07
CA HIS A 454 1.84 16.66 11.78
C HIS A 454 2.99 15.73 12.20
N SER A 455 2.92 15.20 13.42
CA SER A 455 3.85 14.16 13.87
C SER A 455 3.56 12.81 13.18
N ALA A 456 4.49 11.85 13.33
CA ALA A 456 4.24 10.48 12.93
C ALA A 456 3.03 9.88 13.66
N LEU A 457 2.84 10.22 14.94
CA LEU A 457 1.70 9.76 15.73
C LEU A 457 0.37 10.28 15.15
N ASP A 458 0.30 11.58 14.83
CA ASP A 458 -0.90 12.17 14.22
C ASP A 458 -1.23 11.47 12.90
N THR A 459 -0.20 11.22 12.08
CA THR A 459 -0.36 10.53 10.80
C THR A 459 -0.86 9.10 10.96
N LEU A 460 -0.33 8.34 11.93
CA LEU A 460 -0.77 6.98 12.24
C LEU A 460 -2.22 6.96 12.74
N LYS A 461 -2.63 7.93 13.58
CA LYS A 461 -4.01 8.07 14.05
C LYS A 461 -5.00 8.34 12.92
N MET A 462 -4.62 9.18 11.95
CA MET A 462 -5.48 9.53 10.81
C MET A 462 -5.55 8.42 9.74
N TRP A 463 -4.55 7.53 9.68
CA TRP A 463 -4.40 6.58 8.59
C TRP A 463 -5.61 5.65 8.35
N PRO A 464 -6.28 5.10 9.38
CA PRO A 464 -7.47 4.26 9.17
C PRO A 464 -8.62 4.99 8.45
N SER A 465 -8.92 6.23 8.84
CA SER A 465 -9.97 7.05 8.21
C SER A 465 -9.64 7.32 6.74
N VAL A 466 -8.38 7.66 6.45
CA VAL A 466 -7.89 7.86 5.08
C VAL A 466 -8.06 6.59 4.25
N ARG A 467 -7.72 5.43 4.82
CA ARG A 467 -7.86 4.13 4.14
C ARG A 467 -9.32 3.83 3.79
N LYS A 468 -10.24 4.06 4.72
CA LYS A 468 -11.69 3.96 4.49
C LYS A 468 -12.14 4.86 3.34
N GLY A 469 -11.74 6.14 3.36
CA GLY A 469 -12.04 7.08 2.28
C GLY A 469 -11.53 6.63 0.90
N GLU A 470 -10.34 6.02 0.84
CA GLU A 470 -9.77 5.48 -0.40
C GLU A 470 -10.54 4.26 -0.94
N GLU A 471 -10.97 3.38 -0.04
CA GLU A 471 -11.76 2.18 -0.33
C GLU A 471 -13.14 2.52 -0.88
N GLU A 472 -13.75 3.60 -0.41
CA GLU A 472 -15.07 4.06 -0.86
C GLU A 472 -15.00 4.93 -2.14
N ASN A 473 -13.99 5.81 -2.23
CA ASN A 473 -14.03 6.92 -3.20
C ASN A 473 -13.02 6.83 -4.34
N ILE A 474 -12.03 5.92 -4.28
CA ILE A 474 -10.92 5.88 -5.24
C ILE A 474 -10.81 4.50 -5.89
N PHE A 475 -10.61 3.45 -5.09
CA PHE A 475 -10.40 2.09 -5.63
C PHE A 475 -11.58 1.54 -6.45
N PRO A 476 -12.85 1.85 -6.16
CA PRO A 476 -13.97 1.43 -6.99
C PRO A 476 -13.90 1.96 -8.43
N TYR A 477 -13.22 3.10 -8.64
CA TYR A 477 -13.14 3.79 -9.92
C TYR A 477 -11.77 3.65 -10.61
N GLN A 478 -10.80 2.93 -10.04
CA GLN A 478 -9.43 2.90 -10.58
C GLN A 478 -9.37 2.32 -12.01
N GLU A 479 -10.21 1.33 -12.33
CA GLU A 479 -10.29 0.74 -13.69
C GLU A 479 -11.03 1.63 -14.70
N GLU A 480 -11.68 2.71 -14.27
CA GLU A 480 -12.27 3.73 -15.15
C GLU A 480 -11.21 4.65 -15.78
N ALA A 481 -9.96 4.60 -15.30
CA ALA A 481 -8.87 5.40 -15.83
C ALA A 481 -8.49 4.97 -17.25
N ASP A 482 -8.26 5.91 -18.17
CA ASP A 482 -7.73 5.60 -19.51
C ASP A 482 -6.31 5.04 -19.42
N ILE A 483 -5.53 5.53 -18.46
CA ILE A 483 -4.18 5.02 -18.18
C ILE A 483 -3.88 5.03 -16.68
N MET A 484 -3.09 4.06 -16.24
CA MET A 484 -2.54 4.02 -14.90
C MET A 484 -1.05 4.37 -14.93
N PHE A 485 -0.61 5.10 -13.91
CA PHE A 485 0.79 5.44 -13.70
C PHE A 485 1.26 4.97 -12.33
N ASN A 486 2.29 4.12 -12.33
CA ASN A 486 2.95 3.69 -11.12
C ASN A 486 4.02 4.71 -10.69
N SER A 487 3.74 5.46 -9.64
CA SER A 487 4.66 6.44 -9.08
C SER A 487 5.71 5.86 -8.13
N HIS A 488 5.73 4.55 -7.93
CA HIS A 488 6.74 3.89 -7.10
C HIS A 488 8.14 4.04 -7.73
N LEU A 489 9.15 4.35 -6.93
CA LEU A 489 10.56 4.34 -7.31
C LEU A 489 11.26 3.25 -6.51
N ALA A 490 11.99 2.35 -7.18
CA ALA A 490 12.55 1.17 -6.52
C ALA A 490 13.51 1.51 -5.37
N TYR A 491 14.20 2.65 -5.45
CA TYR A 491 15.13 3.13 -4.43
C TYR A 491 14.45 3.89 -3.27
N GLU A 492 13.15 4.20 -3.35
CA GLU A 492 12.55 5.21 -2.48
C GLU A 492 12.54 4.85 -1.00
N LEU A 493 12.35 3.57 -0.65
CA LEU A 493 12.32 3.13 0.75
C LEU A 493 13.70 3.24 1.40
N ALA A 494 14.77 3.05 0.62
CA ALA A 494 16.15 3.26 1.05
C ALA A 494 16.46 4.76 1.30
N VAL A 495 15.75 5.67 0.65
CA VAL A 495 15.86 7.12 0.91
C VAL A 495 14.93 7.54 2.06
N LEU A 496 13.66 7.14 1.99
CA LEU A 496 12.61 7.51 2.95
C LEU A 496 12.95 7.03 4.37
N LYS A 497 13.64 5.90 4.53
CA LYS A 497 14.04 5.42 5.87
C LYS A 497 14.84 6.43 6.67
N ILE A 498 15.68 7.24 6.01
CA ILE A 498 16.54 8.25 6.66
C ILE A 498 15.68 9.30 7.36
N PHE A 499 14.52 9.61 6.78
CA PHE A 499 13.57 10.57 7.32
C PHE A 499 12.53 9.92 8.24
N ALA A 500 12.06 8.72 7.91
CA ALA A 500 10.97 8.07 8.62
C ALA A 500 11.41 7.43 9.95
N GLU A 501 12.61 6.83 10.03
CA GLU A 501 13.07 6.14 11.25
C GLU A 501 13.10 7.08 12.48
N PRO A 502 13.68 8.30 12.43
CA PRO A 502 13.68 9.22 13.57
C PRO A 502 12.29 9.68 14.00
N LEU A 503 11.33 9.76 13.08
CA LEU A 503 9.96 10.17 13.37
C LEU A 503 9.18 9.04 14.05
N LEU A 504 9.33 7.81 13.55
CA LEU A 504 8.68 6.63 14.10
C LEU A 504 9.21 6.28 15.51
N LEU A 505 10.49 6.55 15.79
CA LEU A 505 11.09 6.34 17.11
C LEU A 505 10.50 7.24 18.21
N GLN A 506 9.83 8.34 17.85
CA GLN A 506 9.16 9.22 18.82
C GLN A 506 7.83 8.66 19.33
N VAL A 507 7.29 7.62 18.68
CA VAL A 507 6.07 6.95 19.14
C VAL A 507 6.46 5.91 20.19
N ASP A 508 6.14 6.18 21.45
CA ASP A 508 6.38 5.26 22.56
C ASP A 508 5.21 4.28 22.76
N ASN A 509 5.37 3.32 23.68
CA ASN A 509 4.41 2.24 23.92
C ASN A 509 3.17 2.64 24.75
N THR A 510 3.02 3.91 25.11
CA THR A 510 1.85 4.40 25.87
C THR A 510 0.60 4.56 25.00
N VAL A 511 0.76 4.57 23.67
CA VAL A 511 -0.33 4.77 22.70
C VAL A 511 -0.57 3.52 21.82
N PRO A 512 -1.81 3.28 21.35
CA PRO A 512 -2.15 2.14 20.50
C PRO A 512 -1.33 2.06 19.21
N GLU A 513 -0.98 3.20 18.61
CA GLU A 513 -0.26 3.28 17.33
C GLU A 513 1.20 2.78 17.42
N TYR A 514 1.71 2.53 18.64
CA TYR A 514 3.04 1.98 18.85
C TYR A 514 3.28 0.66 18.12
N SER A 515 2.26 -0.21 18.05
CA SER A 515 2.40 -1.50 17.35
C SER A 515 2.75 -1.29 15.87
N GLU A 516 2.11 -0.30 15.25
CA GLU A 516 2.29 0.02 13.84
C GLU A 516 3.60 0.77 13.61
N ALA A 517 3.95 1.72 14.47
CA ALA A 517 5.25 2.39 14.42
C ALA A 517 6.42 1.39 14.53
N LYS A 518 6.34 0.47 15.49
CA LYS A 518 7.32 -0.61 15.67
C LYS A 518 7.38 -1.56 14.49
N ARG A 519 6.24 -1.86 13.85
CA ARG A 519 6.18 -2.65 12.63
C ARG A 519 6.90 -1.92 11.50
N LEU A 520 6.59 -0.66 11.24
CA LEU A 520 7.26 0.12 10.20
C LEU A 520 8.77 0.25 10.43
N LEU A 521 9.23 0.45 11.67
CA LEU A 521 10.66 0.43 12.01
C LEU A 521 11.32 -0.92 11.67
N ARG A 522 10.67 -2.04 12.01
CA ARG A 522 11.16 -3.38 11.67
C ARG A 522 11.16 -3.63 10.16
N PHE A 523 10.25 -3.01 9.43
CA PHE A 523 10.18 -3.09 7.98
C PHE A 523 11.31 -2.27 7.33
N LEU A 524 11.54 -1.04 7.77
CA LEU A 524 12.61 -0.18 7.26
C LEU A 524 14.01 -0.74 7.54
N ASP A 525 14.16 -1.60 8.56
CA ASP A 525 15.42 -2.29 8.89
C ASP A 525 15.91 -3.27 7.80
N TYR A 526 15.06 -3.64 6.83
CA TYR A 526 15.51 -4.44 5.66
C TYR A 526 16.27 -3.63 4.61
N PHE A 527 16.23 -2.30 4.65
CA PHE A 527 16.80 -1.46 3.60
C PHE A 527 18.12 -0.84 4.08
N LEU A 528 19.15 -0.89 3.25
CA LEU A 528 20.31 -0.02 3.38
C LEU A 528 19.92 1.41 3.00
N PRO A 529 20.47 2.44 3.67
CA PRO A 529 20.18 3.83 3.32
C PRO A 529 20.90 4.23 2.03
N ILE A 530 20.22 5.04 1.21
CA ILE A 530 20.84 5.78 0.10
C ILE A 530 20.96 7.24 0.52
N THR A 531 22.19 7.75 0.63
CA THR A 531 22.51 9.07 1.19
C THR A 531 22.76 10.14 0.14
N GLU A 532 22.81 9.76 -1.14
CA GLU A 532 23.09 10.59 -2.32
C GLU A 532 21.88 11.46 -2.70
N LEU A 533 21.35 12.21 -1.73
CA LEU A 533 20.13 13.00 -1.88
C LEU A 533 20.26 14.14 -2.90
N GLU A 534 21.48 14.55 -3.23
CA GLU A 534 21.79 15.54 -4.26
C GLU A 534 21.60 15.01 -5.68
N GLU A 535 21.75 13.69 -5.88
CA GLU A 535 21.67 13.05 -7.19
C GLU A 535 20.22 12.75 -7.61
N ILE A 536 19.28 12.78 -6.66
CA ILE A 536 17.85 12.64 -6.94
C ILE A 536 17.38 13.83 -7.80
N PRO A 537 16.80 13.61 -8.99
CA PRO A 537 16.32 14.70 -9.84
C PRO A 537 15.34 15.61 -9.09
N LYS A 538 15.43 16.93 -9.31
CA LYS A 538 14.54 17.91 -8.64
C LYS A 538 13.06 17.75 -9.02
N LYS A 539 12.80 17.08 -10.15
CA LYS A 539 11.46 16.78 -10.67
C LYS A 539 11.00 15.35 -10.34
N SER A 540 11.79 14.61 -9.56
CA SER A 540 11.45 13.26 -9.10
C SER A 540 10.22 13.30 -8.21
N VAL A 541 9.36 12.29 -8.30
CA VAL A 541 8.16 12.19 -7.45
C VAL A 541 8.51 12.10 -5.96
N ILE A 542 9.67 11.55 -5.60
CA ILE A 542 10.08 11.45 -4.20
C ILE A 542 10.29 12.83 -3.54
N ARG A 543 10.60 13.87 -4.34
CA ARG A 543 10.80 15.26 -3.88
C ARG A 543 9.55 15.88 -3.28
N GLU A 544 8.36 15.35 -3.60
CA GLU A 544 7.11 15.71 -2.95
C GLU A 544 7.10 15.38 -1.44
N PHE A 545 7.85 14.35 -1.04
CA PHE A 545 7.86 13.86 0.35
C PHE A 545 9.10 14.34 1.11
N ILE A 546 10.28 14.27 0.50
CA ILE A 546 11.56 14.63 1.16
C ILE A 546 11.96 16.11 0.96
N GLY A 547 11.22 16.86 0.15
CA GLY A 547 11.53 18.25 -0.20
C GLY A 547 12.62 18.43 -1.24
N ARG A 548 13.10 19.68 -1.38
CA ARG A 548 14.04 20.13 -2.42
C ARG A 548 13.49 19.96 -3.85
N SER A 549 12.17 19.95 -4.02
CA SER A 549 11.54 20.02 -5.34
C SER A 549 11.85 21.36 -5.99
N GLU A 550 12.10 21.38 -7.29
CA GLU A 550 11.99 22.63 -8.04
C GLU A 550 10.52 23.04 -7.99
N SER A 551 10.21 24.08 -7.22
CA SER A 551 8.97 24.81 -7.43
C SER A 551 9.09 25.43 -8.82
N VAL A 552 8.69 24.69 -9.85
CA VAL A 552 8.15 25.33 -11.03
C VAL A 552 6.97 26.10 -10.48
N LYS A 553 7.19 27.41 -10.24
CA LYS A 553 6.11 28.37 -10.21
C LYS A 553 5.46 28.20 -11.58
N ILE A 554 4.50 27.30 -11.68
CA ILE A 554 3.43 27.49 -12.65
C ILE A 554 2.88 28.83 -12.17
N SER A 555 3.13 29.87 -12.96
CA SER A 555 2.50 31.16 -12.78
C SER A 555 1.01 30.86 -12.63
N VAL A 556 0.53 30.85 -11.38
CA VAL A 556 -0.89 30.92 -11.09
C VAL A 556 -1.28 32.26 -11.68
N TYR A 557 -2.17 32.19 -12.66
CA TYR A 557 -2.56 33.25 -13.58
C TYR A 557 -2.67 34.62 -12.91
#